data_AF-A0A372LLI4-F1
#
_entry.id   AF-A0A372LLI4-F1
#
_cell.length_a   1.000
_cell.length_b   1.000
_cell.length_c   1.000
_cell.angle_alpha   90.00
_cell.angle_beta   90.00
_cell.angle_gamma   90.00
#
_symmetry.space_group_name_H-M   'P 1'
#
loop_
_entity.id
_entity.type
_entity.pdbx_description
1 polymer ?
#
loop_
_entity_poly.entity_id
_entity_poly.type
_entity_poly.pdbx_seq_one_letter_code
_entity_poly.pdbx_strand_id
1 'polypeptide(L)'
;MIRDITDMFNRHLLNIILINLVLVMPFTFFIFSAIAYFGGLETIQLNNLIIVFLIIINFTALFPPFFYMAKNDLSETPYSWMDLLKVFFGEFGYIGFFTIVLFLIGMFGSVLLFIPTVLATAAILLIPLFSDEKSIRKSISGVWKVLKEEHIFILLDVLIIAALNLLVWSGSLYLLADFENNSFVYIIVRVLLNAFLFPLIFFYLTIKYRKDLGAAYGE
;
A
#
# COMPACT_ATOMS: atom_id res chain seq x y z
N MET A 1 0.47 -9.86 17.85
CA MET A 1 0.47 -9.09 16.58
C MET A 1 1.88 -8.81 16.03
N ILE A 2 2.75 -8.01 16.68
CA ILE A 2 4.11 -7.75 16.13
C ILE A 2 4.91 -9.05 15.95
N ARG A 3 4.88 -9.94 16.95
CA ARG A 3 5.49 -11.26 16.86
C ARG A 3 4.94 -12.06 15.68
N ASP A 4 3.63 -12.09 15.49
CA ASP A 4 2.99 -12.85 14.39
C ASP A 4 3.41 -12.31 13.02
N ILE A 5 3.53 -10.98 12.87
CA ILE A 5 4.03 -10.35 11.65
C ILE A 5 5.48 -10.75 11.38
N THR A 6 6.34 -10.68 12.40
CA THR A 6 7.76 -11.05 12.27
C THR A 6 7.93 -12.54 11.97
N ASP A 7 7.14 -13.40 12.63
CA ASP A 7 7.15 -14.84 12.41
C ASP A 7 6.67 -15.18 10.98
N MET A 8 5.61 -14.53 10.49
CA MET A 8 5.13 -14.65 9.11
C MET A 8 6.18 -14.16 8.10
N PHE A 9 6.80 -13.01 8.37
CA PHE A 9 7.88 -12.48 7.54
C PHE A 9 9.07 -13.45 7.45
N ASN A 10 9.46 -14.05 8.58
CA ASN A 10 10.55 -15.01 8.64
C ASN A 10 10.21 -16.32 7.89
N ARG A 11 8.99 -16.84 8.03
CA ARG A 11 8.53 -18.04 7.31
C ARG A 11 8.56 -17.86 5.79
N HIS A 12 8.23 -16.66 5.31
CA HIS A 12 8.11 -16.37 3.88
C HIS A 12 9.25 -15.52 3.32
N LEU A 13 10.36 -15.40 4.05
CA LEU A 13 11.48 -14.50 3.71
C LEU A 13 11.95 -14.64 2.26
N LEU A 14 12.10 -15.88 1.77
CA LEU A 14 12.56 -16.13 0.40
C LEU A 14 11.54 -15.62 -0.63
N ASN A 15 10.25 -15.91 -0.44
CA ASN A 15 9.19 -15.43 -1.34
C ASN A 15 9.09 -13.90 -1.31
N ILE A 16 9.28 -13.28 -0.14
CA ILE A 16 9.32 -11.82 0.03
C ILE A 16 10.50 -11.22 -0.74
N ILE A 17 11.70 -11.80 -0.63
CA ILE A 17 12.88 -11.33 -1.38
C ILE A 17 12.64 -11.44 -2.88
N LEU A 18 12.12 -12.56 -3.37
CA LEU A 18 11.84 -12.77 -4.80
C LEU A 18 10.80 -11.79 -5.34
N ILE A 19 9.65 -11.65 -4.65
CA ILE A 19 8.61 -10.71 -5.11
C ILE A 19 9.09 -9.27 -5.02
N ASN A 20 9.92 -8.94 -4.02
CA ASN A 20 10.51 -7.62 -3.92
C ASN A 20 11.42 -7.31 -5.11
N LEU A 21 12.30 -8.24 -5.48
CA LEU A 21 13.23 -8.07 -6.59
C LEU A 21 12.50 -7.96 -7.94
N VAL A 22 11.50 -8.82 -8.18
CA VAL A 22 10.86 -8.95 -9.49
C VAL A 22 9.71 -7.96 -9.68
N LEU A 23 9.05 -7.54 -8.61
CA LEU A 23 7.84 -6.72 -8.68
C LEU A 23 7.97 -5.39 -7.94
N VAL A 24 8.23 -5.42 -6.63
CA VAL A 24 8.21 -4.18 -5.81
C VAL A 24 9.26 -3.20 -6.27
N MET A 25 10.50 -3.64 -6.44
CA MET A 25 11.59 -2.76 -6.83
C MET A 25 11.39 -2.15 -8.22
N PRO A 26 11.09 -2.92 -9.29
CA PRO A 26 10.85 -2.34 -10.62
C PRO A 26 9.64 -1.41 -10.64
N PHE A 27 8.53 -1.79 -10.00
CA PHE A 27 7.32 -0.99 -9.98
C PHE A 27 7.51 0.31 -9.21
N THR A 28 8.09 0.24 -8.01
CA THR A 28 8.41 1.43 -7.22
C THR A 28 9.42 2.32 -7.93
N PHE A 29 10.45 1.75 -8.55
CA PHE A 29 11.42 2.52 -9.33
C PHE A 29 10.73 3.29 -10.47
N PHE A 30 9.84 2.62 -11.21
CA PHE A 30 9.06 3.24 -12.27
C PHE A 30 8.18 4.38 -11.74
N ILE A 31 7.42 4.15 -10.66
CA ILE A 31 6.55 5.17 -10.07
C ILE A 31 7.35 6.38 -9.57
N PHE A 32 8.46 6.16 -8.85
CA PHE A 32 9.27 7.28 -8.34
C PHE A 32 10.03 8.03 -9.44
N SER A 33 10.39 7.35 -10.53
CA SER A 33 10.91 8.01 -11.74
C SER A 33 9.83 8.89 -12.38
N ALA A 34 8.58 8.42 -12.46
CA ALA A 34 7.46 9.23 -12.94
C ALA A 34 7.18 10.44 -12.03
N ILE A 35 7.24 10.26 -10.70
CA ILE A 35 7.13 11.35 -9.72
C ILE A 35 8.23 12.40 -9.95
N ALA A 36 9.48 11.98 -10.13
CA ALA A 36 10.59 12.89 -10.41
C ALA A 36 10.37 13.67 -11.72
N TYR A 37 9.89 12.99 -12.76
CA TYR A 37 9.54 13.61 -14.03
C TYR A 37 8.45 14.67 -13.88
N PHE A 38 7.30 14.33 -13.27
CA PHE A 38 6.20 15.29 -13.09
C PHE A 38 6.55 16.41 -12.10
N GLY A 39 7.40 16.15 -11.12
CA GLY A 39 7.90 17.16 -10.18
C GLY A 39 8.80 18.20 -10.85
N GLY A 40 9.52 17.83 -11.91
CA GLY A 40 10.37 18.75 -12.70
C GLY A 40 9.62 19.58 -13.73
N LEU A 41 8.32 19.33 -13.95
CA LEU A 41 7.50 20.10 -14.89
C LEU A 41 6.85 21.30 -14.19
N GLU A 42 7.38 22.49 -14.44
CA GLU A 42 6.82 23.75 -13.89
C GLU A 42 5.49 24.17 -14.52
N THR A 43 5.11 23.56 -15.65
CA THR A 43 3.92 23.93 -16.43
C THR A 43 2.62 23.30 -15.90
N ILE A 44 2.70 22.31 -15.02
CA ILE A 44 1.53 21.59 -14.50
C ILE A 44 1.11 22.20 -13.17
N GLN A 45 0.02 22.98 -13.18
CA GLN A 45 -0.51 23.70 -12.01
C GLN A 45 -0.90 22.80 -10.82
N LEU A 46 -1.09 21.49 -11.03
CA LEU A 46 -1.50 20.52 -10.00
C LEU A 46 -0.56 19.31 -9.91
N ASN A 47 0.73 19.49 -10.21
CA ASN A 47 1.74 18.42 -10.16
C ASN A 47 1.75 17.65 -8.82
N ASN A 48 1.53 18.33 -7.69
CA ASN A 48 1.47 17.73 -6.36
C ASN A 48 0.34 16.70 -6.22
N LEU A 49 -0.82 16.91 -6.86
CA LEU A 49 -1.91 15.94 -6.82
C LEU A 49 -1.56 14.67 -7.59
N ILE A 50 -0.87 14.82 -8.74
CA ILE A 50 -0.36 13.68 -9.51
C ILE A 50 0.68 12.91 -8.69
N ILE A 51 1.59 13.61 -8.01
CA ILE A 51 2.61 12.99 -7.15
C ILE A 51 1.95 12.20 -6.01
N VAL A 52 0.99 12.79 -5.29
CA VAL A 52 0.28 12.10 -4.21
C VAL A 52 -0.48 10.88 -4.74
N PHE A 53 -1.16 11.01 -5.87
CA PHE A 53 -1.85 9.89 -6.51
C PHE A 53 -0.90 8.75 -6.86
N LEU A 54 0.27 9.06 -7.43
CA LEU A 54 1.30 8.07 -7.77
C LEU A 54 1.85 7.36 -6.53
N ILE A 55 2.06 8.08 -5.42
CA ILE A 55 2.47 7.48 -4.13
C ILE A 55 1.40 6.51 -3.64
N ILE A 56 0.12 6.90 -3.71
CA ILE A 56 -1.00 6.04 -3.30
C ILE A 56 -1.05 4.78 -4.18
N ILE A 57 -0.95 4.92 -5.50
CA ILE A 57 -0.92 3.78 -6.43
C ILE A 57 0.27 2.87 -6.15
N ASN A 58 1.45 3.42 -5.85
CA ASN A 58 2.61 2.62 -5.46
C ASN A 58 2.31 1.72 -4.26
N PHE A 59 1.59 2.25 -3.27
CA PHE A 59 1.21 1.49 -2.09
C PHE A 59 0.08 0.48 -2.38
N THR A 60 -1.03 0.92 -2.97
CA THR A 60 -2.23 0.08 -3.12
C THR A 60 -2.06 -1.03 -4.14
N ALA A 61 -1.38 -0.77 -5.26
CA ALA A 61 -1.18 -1.77 -6.31
C ALA A 61 -0.25 -2.91 -5.87
N LEU A 62 0.71 -2.64 -4.99
CA LEU A 62 1.65 -3.64 -4.48
C LEU A 62 1.10 -4.45 -3.31
N PHE A 63 -0.04 -4.08 -2.76
CA PHE A 63 -0.66 -4.75 -1.61
C PHE A 63 -1.10 -6.21 -1.88
N PRO A 64 -1.79 -6.54 -3.00
CA PRO A 64 -2.44 -7.84 -3.19
C PRO A 64 -1.54 -9.07 -3.08
N PRO A 65 -0.31 -9.06 -3.62
CA PRO A 65 0.62 -10.18 -3.44
C PRO A 65 0.89 -10.51 -1.97
N PHE A 66 1.13 -9.49 -1.14
CA PHE A 66 1.42 -9.68 0.28
C PHE A 66 0.16 -10.01 1.08
N PHE A 67 -0.99 -9.46 0.69
CA PHE A 67 -2.27 -9.90 1.22
C PHE A 67 -2.52 -11.39 0.94
N TYR A 68 -2.33 -11.85 -0.29
CA TYR A 68 -2.50 -13.25 -0.67
C TYR A 68 -1.55 -14.16 0.11
N MET A 69 -0.30 -13.72 0.28
CA MET A 69 0.68 -14.42 1.13
C MET A 69 0.20 -14.54 2.59
N ALA A 70 -0.22 -13.44 3.21
CA ALA A 70 -0.71 -13.44 4.58
C ALA A 70 -1.98 -14.28 4.73
N LYS A 71 -2.94 -14.15 3.80
CA LYS A 71 -4.16 -14.94 3.78
C LYS A 71 -3.87 -16.44 3.74
N ASN A 72 -2.95 -16.86 2.87
CA ASN A 72 -2.62 -18.28 2.73
C ASN A 72 -1.83 -18.81 3.92
N ASP A 73 -0.97 -17.99 4.55
CA ASP A 73 -0.31 -18.35 5.81
C ASP A 73 -1.33 -18.54 6.94
N LEU A 74 -2.30 -17.64 7.07
CA LEU A 74 -3.38 -17.74 8.06
C LEU A 74 -4.34 -18.92 7.81
N SER A 75 -4.52 -19.30 6.54
CA SER A 75 -5.43 -20.39 6.13
C SER A 75 -4.73 -21.74 5.95
N GLU A 76 -3.42 -21.80 6.25
CA GLU A 76 -2.54 -22.97 6.02
C GLU A 76 -2.58 -23.52 4.58
N THR A 77 -2.89 -22.67 3.60
CA THR A 77 -2.97 -23.07 2.19
C THR A 77 -1.62 -22.89 1.49
N PRO A 78 -1.08 -23.94 0.84
CA PRO A 78 0.17 -23.80 0.10
C PRO A 78 -0.04 -22.90 -1.12
N TYR A 79 0.97 -22.09 -1.44
CA TYR A 79 0.98 -21.24 -2.62
C TYR A 79 2.39 -21.18 -3.23
N SER A 80 2.47 -20.90 -4.54
CA SER A 80 3.74 -20.67 -5.22
C SER A 80 4.04 -19.18 -5.33
N TRP A 81 5.32 -18.79 -5.38
CA TRP A 81 5.72 -17.40 -5.61
C TRP A 81 5.17 -16.85 -6.94
N MET A 82 4.95 -17.71 -7.94
CA MET A 82 4.36 -17.32 -9.21
C MET A 82 2.89 -16.89 -9.06
N ASP A 83 2.18 -17.44 -8.08
CA ASP A 83 0.79 -17.06 -7.81
C ASP A 83 0.72 -15.63 -7.27
N LEU A 84 1.74 -15.16 -6.57
CA LEU A 84 1.86 -13.76 -6.13
C LEU A 84 1.87 -12.79 -7.32
N LEU A 85 2.61 -13.11 -8.39
CA LEU A 85 2.63 -12.32 -9.62
C LEU A 85 1.27 -12.36 -10.34
N LYS A 86 0.64 -13.54 -10.42
CA LYS A 86 -0.69 -13.66 -11.03
C LYS A 86 -1.72 -12.80 -10.29
N VAL A 87 -1.69 -12.80 -8.96
CA VAL A 87 -2.57 -11.98 -8.13
C VAL A 87 -2.31 -10.50 -8.37
N PHE A 88 -1.04 -10.06 -8.45
CA PHE A 88 -0.74 -8.67 -8.81
C PHE A 88 -1.41 -8.27 -10.13
N PHE A 89 -1.15 -9.00 -11.23
CA PHE A 89 -1.68 -8.63 -12.54
C PHE A 89 -3.20 -8.79 -12.65
N GLY A 90 -3.78 -9.77 -11.94
CA GLY A 90 -5.23 -10.00 -11.90
C GLY A 90 -5.97 -8.86 -11.19
N GLU A 91 -5.42 -8.37 -10.08
CA GLU A 91 -6.08 -7.36 -9.24
C GLU A 91 -5.69 -5.92 -9.57
N PHE A 92 -4.60 -5.71 -10.34
CA PHE A 92 -4.06 -4.38 -10.66
C PHE A 92 -5.11 -3.43 -11.25
N GLY A 93 -5.88 -3.90 -12.24
CA GLY A 93 -6.89 -3.08 -12.91
C GLY A 93 -8.04 -2.70 -11.97
N TYR A 94 -8.49 -3.65 -11.16
CA TYR A 94 -9.55 -3.44 -10.17
C TYR A 94 -9.12 -2.41 -9.11
N ILE A 95 -7.96 -2.61 -8.50
CA ILE A 95 -7.45 -1.70 -7.45
C ILE A 95 -7.12 -0.34 -8.01
N GLY A 96 -6.51 -0.26 -9.20
CA GLY A 96 -6.22 0.98 -9.88
C GLY A 96 -7.48 1.80 -10.13
N PHE A 97 -8.53 1.18 -10.68
CA PHE A 97 -9.81 1.84 -10.93
C PHE A 97 -10.42 2.41 -9.65
N PHE A 98 -10.51 1.60 -8.59
CA PHE A 98 -11.09 2.06 -7.32
C PHE A 98 -10.25 3.14 -6.64
N THR A 99 -8.93 3.02 -6.71
CA THR A 99 -8.01 4.05 -6.20
C THR A 99 -8.24 5.37 -6.92
N ILE A 100 -8.37 5.37 -8.25
CA ILE A 100 -8.68 6.58 -9.04
C ILE A 100 -10.00 7.20 -8.60
N VAL A 101 -11.07 6.41 -8.57
CA VAL A 101 -12.42 6.90 -8.23
C VAL A 101 -12.44 7.51 -6.82
N LEU A 102 -11.91 6.79 -5.84
CA LEU A 102 -11.87 7.28 -4.46
C LEU A 102 -10.93 8.47 -4.30
N PHE A 103 -9.81 8.51 -5.01
CA PHE A 103 -8.89 9.65 -4.98
C PHE A 103 -9.58 10.92 -5.48
N LEU A 104 -10.34 10.84 -6.58
CA LEU A 104 -11.14 11.96 -7.08
C LEU A 104 -12.20 12.39 -6.07
N ILE A 105 -12.94 11.45 -5.47
CA ILE A 105 -13.91 11.76 -4.40
C ILE A 105 -13.22 12.46 -3.23
N GLY A 106 -12.06 11.97 -2.79
CA GLY A 106 -11.30 12.55 -1.70
C GLY A 106 -10.79 13.96 -2.02
N MET A 107 -10.36 14.20 -3.25
CA MET A 107 -9.92 15.50 -3.77
C MET A 107 -11.06 16.52 -3.80
N PHE A 108 -12.24 16.18 -4.33
CA PHE A 108 -13.39 17.09 -4.28
C PHE A 108 -13.93 17.26 -2.86
N GLY A 109 -13.78 16.20 -2.05
CA GLY A 109 -14.15 16.17 -0.64
C GLY A 109 -13.38 17.15 0.25
N SER A 110 -12.15 17.52 -0.12
CA SER A 110 -11.36 18.47 0.68
C SER A 110 -11.96 19.88 0.66
N VAL A 111 -12.79 20.18 -0.35
CA VAL A 111 -13.56 21.43 -0.46
C VAL A 111 -14.80 21.42 0.46
N LEU A 112 -15.27 20.24 0.87
CA LEU A 112 -16.52 19.99 1.60
C LEU A 112 -16.27 19.46 3.04
N LEU A 113 -15.40 20.14 3.81
CA LEU A 113 -15.12 19.88 5.24
C LEU A 113 -14.15 18.73 5.57
N PHE A 114 -13.32 18.26 4.63
CA PHE A 114 -12.28 17.22 4.81
C PHE A 114 -12.77 15.80 5.19
N ILE A 115 -13.97 15.64 5.75
CA ILE A 115 -14.54 14.34 6.12
C ILE A 115 -14.54 13.36 4.92
N PRO A 116 -14.99 13.75 3.71
CA PRO A 116 -14.98 12.83 2.59
C PRO A 116 -13.55 12.44 2.15
N THR A 117 -12.56 13.33 2.33
CA THR A 117 -11.14 13.04 2.06
C THR A 117 -10.60 11.98 3.00
N VAL A 118 -10.94 12.08 4.29
CA VAL A 118 -10.51 11.12 5.31
C VAL A 118 -11.12 9.75 5.05
N LEU A 119 -12.44 9.70 4.77
CA LEU A 119 -13.12 8.45 4.46
C LEU A 119 -12.62 7.83 3.15
N ALA A 120 -12.38 8.63 2.11
CA ALA A 120 -11.83 8.15 0.85
C ALA A 120 -10.41 7.58 1.04
N THR A 121 -9.55 8.27 1.78
CA THR A 121 -8.19 7.79 2.07
C THR A 121 -8.20 6.47 2.84
N ALA A 122 -9.05 6.37 3.86
CA ALA A 122 -9.23 5.14 4.62
C ALA A 122 -9.75 4.01 3.73
N ALA A 123 -10.74 4.27 2.87
CA ALA A 123 -11.28 3.29 1.93
C ALA A 123 -10.23 2.84 0.90
N ILE A 124 -9.41 3.74 0.37
CA ILE A 124 -8.30 3.44 -0.56
C ILE A 124 -7.33 2.45 0.08
N LEU A 125 -7.00 2.65 1.36
CA LEU A 125 -6.10 1.77 2.10
C LEU A 125 -6.72 0.39 2.35
N LEU A 126 -8.03 0.34 2.54
CA LEU A 126 -8.75 -0.90 2.86
C LEU A 126 -9.16 -1.72 1.63
N ILE A 127 -9.39 -1.11 0.47
CA ILE A 127 -9.86 -1.83 -0.73
C ILE A 127 -8.98 -3.02 -1.09
N PRO A 128 -7.64 -2.91 -1.10
CA PRO A 128 -6.78 -4.03 -1.44
C PRO A 128 -6.92 -5.24 -0.50
N LEU A 129 -7.35 -5.03 0.76
CA LEU A 129 -7.63 -6.11 1.70
C LEU A 129 -8.80 -6.99 1.28
N PHE A 130 -9.68 -6.52 0.40
CA PHE A 130 -10.87 -7.26 -0.05
C PHE A 130 -10.80 -7.58 -1.55
N SER A 131 -9.57 -7.72 -2.07
CA SER A 131 -9.29 -8.10 -3.46
C SER A 131 -9.61 -9.57 -3.77
N ASP A 132 -9.69 -10.44 -2.76
CA ASP A 132 -10.06 -11.84 -2.92
C ASP A 132 -11.58 -12.10 -3.03
N GLU A 133 -12.40 -11.06 -2.86
CA GLU A 133 -13.84 -11.18 -2.92
C GLU A 133 -14.33 -11.32 -4.37
N LYS A 134 -15.21 -12.30 -4.62
CA LYS A 134 -15.71 -12.60 -5.97
C LYS A 134 -16.58 -11.50 -6.58
N SER A 135 -17.02 -10.52 -5.79
CA SER A 135 -17.84 -9.42 -6.29
C SER A 135 -17.49 -8.10 -5.65
N ILE A 136 -17.45 -7.06 -6.49
CA ILE A 136 -17.20 -5.66 -6.11
C ILE A 136 -18.09 -5.23 -4.94
N ARG A 137 -19.37 -5.63 -4.97
CA ARG A 137 -20.34 -5.32 -3.91
C ARG A 137 -19.89 -5.87 -2.55
N LYS A 138 -19.33 -7.08 -2.52
CA LYS A 138 -18.81 -7.67 -1.28
C LYS A 138 -17.56 -6.95 -0.81
N SER A 139 -16.64 -6.62 -1.71
CA SER A 139 -15.45 -5.85 -1.35
C SER A 139 -15.79 -4.50 -0.71
N ILE A 140 -16.70 -3.73 -1.35
CA ILE A 140 -17.17 -2.44 -0.81
C ILE A 140 -17.88 -2.65 0.53
N SER A 141 -18.73 -3.68 0.65
CA SER A 141 -19.41 -3.99 1.91
C SER A 141 -18.42 -4.35 3.03
N GLY A 142 -17.33 -5.06 2.71
CA GLY A 142 -16.26 -5.39 3.65
C GLY A 142 -15.52 -4.15 4.14
N VAL A 143 -15.10 -3.28 3.21
CA VAL A 143 -14.47 -1.99 3.53
C VAL A 143 -15.39 -1.15 4.43
N TRP A 144 -16.67 -1.05 4.09
CA TRP A 144 -17.64 -0.27 4.85
C TRP A 144 -17.88 -0.83 6.26
N LYS A 145 -17.87 -2.16 6.40
CA LYS A 145 -17.97 -2.81 7.71
C LYS A 145 -16.76 -2.44 8.57
N VAL A 146 -15.54 -2.55 8.04
CA VAL A 146 -14.31 -2.21 8.77
C VAL A 146 -14.28 -0.74 9.17
N LEU A 147 -14.65 0.18 8.27
CA LEU A 147 -14.77 1.62 8.57
C LEU A 147 -15.74 1.91 9.73
N LYS A 148 -16.85 1.16 9.80
CA LYS A 148 -17.86 1.29 10.86
C LYS A 148 -17.47 0.63 12.18
N GLU A 149 -16.60 -0.36 12.18
CA GLU A 149 -16.22 -1.07 13.41
C GLU A 149 -15.03 -0.37 14.06
N GLU A 150 -13.98 -0.08 13.28
CA GLU A 150 -12.68 0.32 13.80
C GLU A 150 -12.53 1.86 13.91
N HIS A 151 -13.47 2.65 13.37
CA HIS A 151 -13.57 4.11 13.49
C HIS A 151 -12.20 4.84 13.53
N ILE A 152 -11.77 5.25 14.72
CA ILE A 152 -10.57 6.05 14.97
C ILE A 152 -9.26 5.27 14.78
N PHE A 153 -9.27 3.94 14.92
CA PHE A 153 -8.07 3.11 14.78
C PHE A 153 -7.58 3.06 13.34
N ILE A 154 -8.48 3.07 12.36
CA ILE A 154 -8.09 3.18 10.93
C ILE A 154 -7.45 4.52 10.65
N LEU A 155 -7.98 5.60 11.23
CA LEU A 155 -7.40 6.93 11.06
C LEU A 155 -6.00 7.01 11.66
N LEU A 156 -5.80 6.39 12.82
CA LEU A 156 -4.50 6.30 13.47
C LEU A 156 -3.51 5.49 12.61
N ASP A 157 -3.93 4.37 12.03
CA ASP A 157 -3.08 3.58 11.13
C ASP A 157 -2.73 4.34 9.83
N VAL A 158 -3.69 5.03 9.22
CA VAL A 158 -3.44 5.92 8.06
C VAL A 158 -2.42 6.99 8.44
N LEU A 159 -2.55 7.60 9.62
CA LEU A 159 -1.63 8.63 10.09
C LEU A 159 -0.23 8.07 10.36
N ILE A 160 -0.11 6.86 10.94
CA ILE A 160 1.17 6.16 11.12
C ILE A 160 1.83 5.89 9.76
N ILE A 161 1.08 5.37 8.80
CA ILE A 161 1.62 5.05 7.46
C ILE A 161 2.05 6.32 6.73
N ALA A 162 1.28 7.40 6.83
CA ALA A 162 1.65 8.70 6.29
C ALA A 162 2.90 9.26 6.99
N ALA A 163 2.97 9.19 8.32
CA ALA A 163 4.12 9.64 9.10
C ALA A 163 5.39 8.85 8.78
N LEU A 164 5.30 7.53 8.62
CA LEU A 164 6.42 6.69 8.18
C LEU A 164 6.90 7.08 6.78
N ASN A 165 5.98 7.30 5.85
CA ASN A 165 6.32 7.74 4.50
C ASN A 165 6.99 9.13 4.48
N LEU A 166 6.51 10.06 5.30
CA LEU A 166 7.09 11.39 5.49
C LEU A 166 8.46 11.33 6.14
N LEU A 167 8.63 10.51 7.18
CA LEU A 167 9.92 10.32 7.86
C LEU A 167 10.95 9.72 6.92
N VAL A 168 10.57 8.71 6.14
CA VAL A 168 11.44 8.14 5.10
C VAL A 168 11.79 9.19 4.05
N TRP A 169 10.83 10.02 3.65
CA TRP A 169 11.07 11.08 2.68
C TRP A 169 12.04 12.15 3.21
N SER A 170 11.75 12.73 4.37
CA SER A 170 12.58 13.78 4.96
C SER A 170 13.96 13.25 5.34
N GLY A 171 14.05 12.04 5.89
CA GLY A 171 15.31 11.38 6.23
C GLY A 171 16.17 11.10 5.01
N SER A 172 15.59 10.60 3.91
CA SER A 172 16.34 10.39 2.67
C SER A 172 16.82 11.69 2.04
N LEU A 173 15.99 12.75 2.01
CA LEU A 173 16.42 14.07 1.53
C LEU A 173 17.57 14.65 2.37
N TYR A 174 17.48 14.52 3.69
CA TYR A 174 18.53 15.02 4.60
C TYR A 174 19.86 14.29 4.39
N LEU A 175 19.84 12.96 4.30
CA LEU A 175 21.06 12.17 4.08
C LEU A 175 21.69 12.38 2.69
N LEU A 176 20.90 12.83 1.72
CA LEU A 176 21.32 12.96 0.32
C LEU A 176 21.56 14.41 -0.13
N ALA A 177 21.43 15.38 0.76
CA ALA A 177 21.54 16.80 0.44
C ALA A 177 22.86 17.17 -0.26
N ASP A 178 23.95 16.45 0.04
CA ASP A 178 25.30 16.73 -0.47
C ASP A 178 25.72 15.86 -1.68
N PHE A 179 24.84 15.00 -2.20
CA PHE A 179 25.17 14.13 -3.35
C PHE A 179 24.79 14.77 -4.70
N GLU A 180 25.75 14.85 -5.63
CA GLU A 180 25.53 15.39 -6.99
C GLU A 180 24.48 14.61 -7.82
N ASN A 181 24.28 13.32 -7.53
CA ASN A 181 23.26 12.45 -8.15
C ASN A 181 21.96 12.34 -7.33
N ASN A 182 21.56 13.43 -6.66
CA ASN A 182 20.50 13.47 -5.64
C ASN A 182 19.23 12.68 -6.03
N SER A 183 18.70 12.89 -7.24
CA SER A 183 17.42 12.28 -7.65
C SER A 183 17.49 10.76 -7.85
N PHE A 184 18.53 10.23 -8.52
CA PHE A 184 18.62 8.79 -8.76
C PHE A 184 18.90 8.03 -7.46
N VAL A 185 19.82 8.53 -6.64
CA VAL A 185 20.12 7.93 -5.33
C VAL A 185 18.90 7.98 -4.43
N TYR A 186 18.15 9.09 -4.44
CA TYR A 186 16.88 9.21 -3.73
C TYR A 186 15.87 8.15 -4.16
N ILE A 187 15.69 7.92 -5.47
CA ILE A 187 14.79 6.86 -5.98
C ILE A 187 15.23 5.48 -5.49
N ILE A 188 16.52 5.16 -5.58
CA ILE A 188 17.04 3.86 -5.13
C ILE A 188 16.82 3.65 -3.63
N VAL A 189 17.10 4.66 -2.80
CA VAL A 189 16.85 4.58 -1.36
C VAL A 189 15.35 4.34 -1.07
N ARG A 190 14.46 5.03 -1.79
CA ARG A 190 13.00 4.84 -1.66
C ARG A 190 12.55 3.45 -2.07
N VAL A 191 13.11 2.92 -3.15
CA VAL A 191 12.86 1.55 -3.63
C VAL A 191 13.24 0.52 -2.56
N LEU A 192 14.44 0.64 -1.98
CA LEU A 192 14.92 -0.28 -0.96
C LEU A 192 14.09 -0.20 0.32
N LEU A 193 13.73 1.01 0.76
CA LEU A 193 12.91 1.19 1.96
C LEU A 193 11.50 0.66 1.76
N ASN A 194 10.88 0.88 0.60
CA ASN A 194 9.56 0.31 0.32
C ASN A 194 9.61 -1.21 0.23
N ALA A 195 10.62 -1.79 -0.42
CA ALA A 195 10.80 -3.24 -0.47
C ALA A 195 10.92 -3.86 0.94
N PHE A 196 11.53 -3.16 1.89
CA PHE A 196 11.64 -3.63 3.27
C PHE A 196 10.36 -3.39 4.11
N LEU A 197 9.78 -2.18 4.03
CA LEU A 197 8.68 -1.76 4.91
C LEU A 197 7.31 -2.24 4.45
N PHE A 198 7.06 -2.29 3.13
CA PHE A 198 5.73 -2.64 2.60
C PHE A 198 5.25 -4.02 3.05
N PRO A 199 6.04 -5.10 2.99
CA PRO A 199 5.59 -6.40 3.46
C PRO A 199 5.11 -6.37 4.92
N LEU A 200 5.85 -5.67 5.79
CA LEU A 200 5.52 -5.53 7.22
C LEU A 200 4.20 -4.79 7.42
N ILE A 201 4.00 -3.67 6.71
CA ILE A 201 2.78 -2.87 6.77
C ILE A 201 1.59 -3.68 6.24
N PHE A 202 1.76 -4.38 5.12
CA PHE A 202 0.68 -5.14 4.49
C PHE A 202 0.26 -6.35 5.34
N PHE A 203 1.20 -7.06 5.96
CA PHE A 203 0.89 -8.13 6.91
C PHE A 203 0.16 -7.59 8.15
N TYR A 204 0.64 -6.48 8.71
CA TYR A 204 -0.03 -5.83 9.84
C TYR A 204 -1.49 -5.48 9.51
N LEU A 205 -1.73 -4.82 8.39
CA LEU A 205 -3.08 -4.43 7.96
C LEU A 205 -3.96 -5.65 7.69
N THR A 206 -3.39 -6.70 7.10
CA THR A 206 -4.12 -7.95 6.84
C THR A 206 -4.56 -8.62 8.13
N ILE A 207 -3.63 -8.85 9.07
CA ILE A 207 -3.92 -9.50 10.35
C ILE A 207 -4.94 -8.69 11.16
N LYS A 208 -4.80 -7.36 11.18
CA LYS A 208 -5.66 -6.48 11.98
C LYS A 208 -7.10 -6.41 11.45
N TYR A 209 -7.26 -6.28 10.13
CA TYR A 209 -8.56 -5.94 9.53
C TYR A 209 -9.28 -7.12 8.86
N ARG A 210 -8.59 -8.23 8.57
CA ARG A 210 -9.19 -9.46 8.04
C ARG A 210 -9.31 -10.55 9.10
N LYS A 211 -10.02 -10.22 10.20
CA LYS A 211 -10.28 -11.14 11.32
C LYS A 211 -11.02 -12.41 10.87
N ASP A 212 -11.76 -12.34 9.76
CA ASP A 212 -12.44 -13.48 9.12
C ASP A 212 -11.47 -14.57 8.62
N LEU A 213 -10.22 -14.22 8.33
CA LEU A 213 -9.17 -15.15 7.92
C LEU A 213 -8.47 -15.83 9.12
N GLY A 214 -8.64 -15.26 10.31
CA GLY A 214 -7.80 -15.52 11.48
C GLY A 214 -8.51 -16.24 12.62
N ALA A 215 -9.55 -17.05 12.38
CA ALA A 215 -10.16 -17.88 13.44
C ALA A 215 -9.16 -18.79 14.18
N ALA A 216 -7.92 -18.91 13.69
CA ALA A 216 -6.78 -19.57 14.34
C ALA A 216 -6.02 -18.73 15.39
N TYR A 217 -6.28 -17.42 15.51
CA TYR A 217 -5.56 -16.51 16.42
C TYR A 217 -6.41 -15.92 17.56
N GLY A 218 -7.51 -16.60 17.92
CA GLY A 218 -8.15 -16.54 19.24
C GLY A 218 -8.85 -15.23 19.63
N GLU A 219 -10.09 -15.38 20.10
CA GLU A 219 -10.64 -14.56 21.18
C GLU A 219 -9.76 -14.62 22.44
#